data_AF-A0A7M2A787-F1
#
_entry.id   AF-A0A7M2A787-F1
#
_cell.length_a   1.000
_cell.length_b   1.000
_cell.length_c   1.000
_cell.angle_alpha   90.00
_cell.angle_beta   90.00
_cell.angle_gamma   90.00
#
_symmetry.space_group_name_H-M   'P 1'
#
loop_
_entity.id
_entity.type
_entity.pdbx_description
1 polymer ?
#
loop_
_entity_poly.entity_id
_entity_poly.type
_entity_poly.pdbx_seq_one_letter_code
_entity_poly.pdbx_strand_id
1 'polypeptide(L)'
;MASRLIVCTSVLPFNISCGECFYCNHEMESQCDNSNRNPEIYTGGYFGSTEHYGNYPGSQAEFLRVPYGNFMTFVIPESCELEDKALLFLSERYLDFTA
;
A
#
# COMPACT_ATOMS: atom_id res chain seq x y z
N MET A 1 -14.00 15.12 -1.93
CA MET A 1 -12.97 14.06 -1.90
C MET A 1 -12.44 13.99 -0.48
N ALA A 2 -12.93 13.04 0.32
CA ALA A 2 -12.63 12.97 1.74
C ALA A 2 -11.33 12.19 1.96
N SER A 3 -10.22 12.92 2.16
CA SER A 3 -9.00 12.39 2.73
C SER A 3 -9.22 12.14 4.22
N ARG A 4 -9.66 10.93 4.57
CA ARG A 4 -9.81 10.49 5.97
C ARG A 4 -8.42 10.31 6.60
N LEU A 5 -8.24 10.95 7.75
CA LEU A 5 -7.11 10.76 8.66
C LEU A 5 -7.23 9.36 9.28
N ILE A 6 -6.27 8.47 9.02
CA ILE A 6 -6.26 7.09 9.54
C ILE A 6 -5.54 7.10 10.89
N VAL A 7 -6.28 6.75 11.96
CA VAL A 7 -5.76 6.57 13.32
C VAL A 7 -5.36 5.09 13.49
N CYS A 8 -4.05 4.85 13.56
CA CYS A 8 -3.27 3.71 14.10
C CYS A 8 -3.87 2.29 14.29
N THR A 9 -4.88 1.83 13.56
CA THR A 9 -5.40 0.44 13.61
C THR A 9 -5.31 -0.28 12.26
N SER A 10 -4.42 0.18 11.38
CA SER A 10 -4.34 -0.31 10.00
C SER A 10 -2.91 -0.46 9.53
N VAL A 11 -2.63 -1.53 8.80
CA VAL A 11 -1.37 -1.75 8.10
C VAL A 11 -1.54 -1.30 6.65
N LEU A 12 -0.53 -0.59 6.13
CA LEU A 12 -0.46 -0.18 4.74
C LEU A 12 0.69 -0.92 4.05
N PRO A 13 0.49 -1.48 2.85
CA PRO A 13 1.57 -2.04 2.07
C PRO A 13 2.47 -0.94 1.50
N PHE A 14 3.71 -1.31 1.16
CA PHE A 14 4.67 -0.41 0.50
C PHE A 14 4.26 -0.07 -0.94
N ASN A 15 3.68 -1.03 -1.67
CA ASN A 15 3.17 -0.84 -3.01
C ASN A 15 1.82 -0.13 -3.02
N ILE A 16 1.65 0.74 -4.01
CA ILE A 16 0.42 1.50 -4.22
C ILE A 16 -0.39 0.79 -5.29
N SER A 17 -1.63 0.42 -4.97
CA SER A 17 -2.46 -0.42 -5.81
C SER A 17 -3.89 0.11 -5.89
N CYS A 18 -4.47 0.07 -7.10
CA CYS A 18 -5.81 0.62 -7.33
C CYS A 18 -6.95 -0.33 -7.00
N GLY A 19 -6.68 -1.64 -6.93
CA GLY A 19 -7.70 -2.66 -6.67
C GLY A 19 -8.57 -3.06 -7.87
N GLU A 20 -8.38 -2.44 -9.03
CA GLU A 20 -9.31 -2.60 -10.16
C GLU A 20 -8.64 -2.95 -11.50
N CYS A 21 -7.32 -2.75 -11.65
CA CYS A 21 -6.62 -3.09 -12.89
C CYS A 21 -6.36 -4.59 -13.01
N PHE A 22 -5.91 -5.04 -14.19
CA PHE A 22 -5.61 -6.44 -14.45
C PHE A 22 -4.72 -7.04 -13.36
N TYR A 23 -3.60 -6.38 -13.04
CA TYR A 23 -2.66 -6.87 -12.04
C TYR A 23 -3.25 -6.92 -10.62
N CYS A 24 -4.01 -5.90 -10.21
CA CYS A 24 -4.65 -5.90 -8.89
C CYS A 24 -5.70 -7.02 -8.77
N ASN A 25 -6.44 -7.33 -9.84
CA ASN A 25 -7.42 -8.41 -9.84
C ASN A 25 -6.79 -9.83 -9.89
N HIS A 26 -5.48 -9.93 -10.08
CA HIS A 26 -4.74 -11.19 -10.16
C HIS A 26 -3.63 -11.28 -9.09
N GLU A 27 -3.79 -10.59 -7.95
CA GLU A 27 -2.84 -10.66 -6.82
C GLU A 27 -1.40 -10.25 -7.21
N MET A 28 -1.28 -9.33 -8.18
CA MET A 28 -0.02 -8.76 -8.67
C MET A 28 0.03 -7.25 -8.38
N GLU A 29 -0.35 -6.82 -7.17
CA GLU A 29 -0.50 -5.42 -6.79
C GLU A 29 0.78 -4.59 -6.91
N SER A 30 1.95 -5.24 -6.90
CA SER A 30 3.25 -4.61 -7.16
C SER A 30 3.40 -4.07 -8.58
N GLN A 31 2.56 -4.53 -9.51
CA GLN A 31 2.55 -4.17 -10.94
C GLN A 31 1.33 -3.32 -11.33
N CYS A 32 0.74 -2.58 -10.39
CA CYS A 32 -0.47 -1.82 -10.65
C CYS A 32 -0.28 -0.74 -11.76
N ASP A 33 -0.98 -0.92 -12.90
CA ASP A 33 -0.98 0.04 -14.02
C ASP A 33 -1.38 1.48 -13.65
N ASN A 34 -2.23 1.65 -12.64
CA ASN A 34 -2.80 2.95 -12.29
C ASN A 34 -2.01 3.71 -11.23
N SER A 35 -0.97 3.09 -10.64
CA SER A 35 -0.20 3.71 -9.57
C SER A 35 1.10 4.32 -10.03
N ASN A 36 1.64 3.92 -11.19
CA ASN A 36 2.80 4.59 -11.79
C ASN A 36 2.42 5.16 -13.16
N ARG A 37 2.62 6.47 -13.34
CA ARG A 37 2.36 7.15 -14.62
C ARG A 37 3.62 7.32 -15.46
N ASN A 38 4.75 6.77 -15.01
CA ASN A 38 5.99 6.84 -15.76
C ASN A 38 5.90 5.93 -17.00
N PRO A 39 5.95 6.48 -18.23
CA PRO A 39 5.83 5.68 -19.45
C PRO A 39 7.07 4.83 -19.78
N GLU A 40 8.21 5.11 -19.15
CA GLU A 40 9.47 4.41 -19.39
C GLU A 40 9.65 3.18 -18.50
N ILE A 41 8.86 3.06 -17.43
CA ILE A 41 8.98 2.01 -16.41
C ILE A 41 7.65 1.28 -16.24
N TYR A 42 7.61 0.01 -16.67
CA TYR A 42 6.43 -0.86 -16.59
C TYR A 42 6.35 -1.56 -15.24
N THR A 43 6.08 -0.80 -14.18
CA THR A 43 5.85 -1.35 -12.83
C THR A 43 4.91 -0.45 -12.04
N GLY A 44 4.41 -0.94 -10.89
CA GLY A 44 3.58 -0.16 -9.97
C GLY A 44 4.33 0.97 -9.26
N GLY A 45 3.56 1.82 -8.58
CA GLY A 45 4.08 2.89 -7.73
C GLY A 45 4.40 2.42 -6.31
N TYR A 46 5.38 3.05 -5.68
CA TYR A 46 5.83 2.70 -4.33
C TYR A 46 6.05 3.95 -3.46
N PHE A 47 5.68 3.90 -2.18
CA PHE A 47 5.90 5.01 -1.24
C PHE A 47 7.38 5.25 -0.98
N GLY A 48 7.83 6.52 -0.99
CA GLY A 48 9.21 6.88 -0.63
C GLY A 48 10.28 6.35 -1.60
N SER A 49 9.87 5.85 -2.76
CA SER A 49 10.77 5.43 -3.83
C SER A 49 11.12 6.59 -4.77
N THR A 50 11.94 6.32 -5.77
CA THR A 50 12.38 7.32 -6.75
C THR A 50 11.25 7.76 -7.69
N GLU A 51 11.52 8.80 -8.47
CA GLU A 51 10.58 9.31 -9.49
C GLU A 51 10.17 8.27 -10.54
N HIS A 52 10.97 7.22 -10.72
CA HIS A 52 10.66 6.09 -11.60
C HIS A 52 9.43 5.30 -11.14
N TYR A 53 9.05 5.41 -9.87
CA TYR A 53 8.01 4.61 -9.22
C TYR A 53 6.82 5.47 -8.73
N GLY A 54 6.46 6.48 -9.52
CA GLY A 54 5.30 7.34 -9.25
C GLY A 54 5.58 8.53 -8.31
N ASN A 55 6.80 8.64 -7.77
CA ASN A 55 7.25 9.79 -6.95
C ASN A 55 6.36 10.08 -5.73
N TYR A 56 5.92 9.03 -5.03
CA TYR A 56 5.08 9.20 -3.84
C TYR A 56 5.93 9.51 -2.60
N PRO A 57 5.53 10.47 -1.76
CA PRO A 57 6.19 10.73 -0.49
C PRO A 57 6.22 9.48 0.40
N GLY A 58 7.31 9.28 1.12
CA GLY A 58 7.47 8.17 2.06
C GLY A 58 6.68 8.34 3.35
N SER A 59 6.62 7.25 4.13
CA SER A 59 5.89 7.17 5.41
C SER A 59 6.65 7.70 6.63
N GLN A 60 7.91 8.13 6.47
CA GLN A 60 8.71 8.74 7.55
C GLN A 60 8.30 10.20 7.80
N ALA A 61 7.04 10.40 8.20
CA ALA A 61 6.42 11.69 8.47
C ALA A 61 5.27 11.55 9.47
N GLU A 62 4.80 12.66 10.05
CA GLU A 62 3.64 12.68 10.95
C GLU A 62 2.32 12.37 10.21
N PHE A 63 2.28 12.63 8.91
CA PHE A 63 1.12 12.38 8.06
C PHE A 63 1.56 11.75 6.74
N LEU A 64 0.81 10.74 6.30
CA LEU A 64 0.99 10.10 5.00
C LEU A 64 -0.28 10.26 4.18
N ARG A 65 -0.13 10.70 2.93
CA ARG A 65 -1.23 10.69 1.96
C ARG A 65 -1.30 9.31 1.32
N VAL A 66 -2.42 8.61 1.54
CA VAL A 66 -2.64 7.26 1.00
C VAL A 66 -3.57 7.33 -0.23
N PRO A 67 -3.06 7.10 -1.46
CA PRO A 67 -3.90 6.86 -2.63
C PRO A 67 -4.67 5.56 -2.48
N TYR A 68 -5.84 5.42 -3.12
CA TYR A 68 -6.62 4.17 -3.12
C TYR A 68 -6.85 3.57 -1.72
N GLY A 69 -6.99 4.43 -0.71
CA GLY A 69 -7.01 4.02 0.70
C GLY A 69 -8.09 2.99 1.06
N ASN A 70 -9.18 2.90 0.31
CA ASN A 70 -10.21 1.87 0.53
C ASN A 70 -9.72 0.45 0.21
N PHE A 71 -8.77 0.31 -0.71
CA PHE A 71 -8.20 -0.98 -1.11
C PHE A 71 -6.90 -1.28 -0.35
N MET A 72 -6.06 -0.27 -0.17
CA MET A 72 -4.73 -0.44 0.42
C MET A 72 -4.72 -0.64 1.93
N THR A 73 -5.79 -0.31 2.66
CA THR A 73 -5.80 -0.42 4.11
C THR A 73 -6.22 -1.80 4.58
N PHE A 74 -5.36 -2.45 5.36
CA PHE A 74 -5.71 -3.65 6.11
C PHE A 74 -6.03 -3.25 7.54
N VAL A 75 -7.28 -3.41 7.95
CA VAL A 75 -7.70 -3.14 9.33
C VAL A 75 -7.26 -4.31 10.22
N ILE A 76 -6.56 -4.00 11.30
CA ILE A 76 -6.16 -5.00 12.29
C ILE A 76 -7.39 -5.31 13.17
N PRO A 77 -7.81 -6.58 13.30
CA PRO A 77 -8.91 -6.94 14.17
C PRO A 77 -8.63 -6.55 15.63
N GLU A 78 -9.63 -6.08 16.36
CA GLU A 78 -9.50 -5.75 17.80
C GLU A 78 -9.09 -6.96 18.65
N SER A 79 -9.38 -8.18 18.16
CA SER A 79 -8.98 -9.43 18.80
C SER A 79 -7.52 -9.84 18.56
N CYS A 80 -6.73 -9.01 17.85
CA CYS A 80 -5.33 -9.31 17.60
C CYS A 80 -4.52 -9.17 18.90
N GLU A 81 -3.92 -10.28 19.36
CA GLU A 81 -3.09 -10.30 20.56
C GLU A 81 -1.60 -10.05 20.26
N LEU A 82 -1.24 -9.79 18.99
CA LEU A 82 0.14 -9.50 18.60
C LEU A 82 0.53 -8.08 19.01
N GLU A 83 1.77 -7.92 19.47
CA GLU A 83 2.34 -6.61 19.73
C GLU A 83 2.50 -5.80 18.43
N ASP A 84 2.32 -4.48 18.50
CA ASP A 84 2.46 -3.54 17.36
C ASP A 84 3.75 -3.73 16.56
N LYS A 85 4.86 -4.06 17.23
CA LYS A 85 6.16 -4.30 16.57
C LYS A 85 6.14 -5.54 15.68
N ALA A 86 5.37 -6.56 16.03
CA ALA A 86 5.20 -7.74 15.20
C ALA A 86 4.33 -7.42 13.97
N LEU A 87 3.36 -6.51 14.13
CA LEU A 87 2.47 -6.06 13.06
C LEU A 87 3.21 -5.22 11.99
N LEU A 88 4.34 -4.60 12.34
CA LEU A 88 5.17 -3.86 11.39
C LEU A 88 5.61 -4.71 10.19
N PHE A 89 5.85 -6.01 10.38
CA PHE A 89 6.30 -6.89 9.30
C PHE A 89 5.20 -7.31 8.32
N LEU A 90 3.94 -6.96 8.62
CA LEU A 90 2.81 -7.25 7.75
C LEU A 90 2.77 -6.35 6.51
N SER A 91 3.36 -5.15 6.55
CA SER A 91 3.40 -4.23 5.39
C SER A 91 4.23 -4.75 4.21
N GLU A 92 5.14 -5.69 4.47
CA GLU A 92 6.08 -6.27 3.50
C GLU A 92 5.61 -7.64 2.95
N ARG A 93 4.77 -8.37 3.70
CA ARG A 93 4.57 -9.83 3.52
C ARG A 93 3.20 -10.27 2.97
N TYR A 94 2.21 -9.39 2.82
CA TYR A 94 0.86 -9.84 2.44
C TYR A 94 0.68 -10.38 1.00
N LEU A 95 1.76 -10.55 0.22
CA LEU A 95 1.73 -11.28 -1.05
C LEU A 95 1.84 -12.82 -0.90
N ASP A 96 1.87 -13.38 0.32
CA ASP A 96 2.19 -14.82 0.53
C ASP A 96 1.32 -15.55 1.56
N PHE A 97 0.13 -15.02 1.89
CA PHE A 97 -0.84 -15.68 2.80
C PHE A 97 -2.11 -16.21 2.10
N THR A 98 -2.13 -16.24 0.76
CA THR A 98 -3.19 -16.85 -0.07
C THR A 98 -2.79 -18.17 -0.74
N ALA A 99 -1.73 -18.85 -0.25
CA ALA A 99 -1.38 -20.22 -0.64
C ALA A 99 -1.81 -21.26 0.42
#